data_AF-A0A2E3MW21-F1
#
_entry.id   AF-A0A2E3MW21-F1
#
_cell.length_a   1.000
_cell.length_b   1.000
_cell.length_c   1.000
_cell.angle_alpha   90.00
_cell.angle_beta   90.00
_cell.angle_gamma   90.00
#
_symmetry.space_group_name_H-M   'P 1'
#
loop_
_entity.id
_entity.type
_entity.pdbx_description
1 polymer ?
#
loop_
_entity_poly.entity_id
_entity_poly.type
_entity_poly.pdbx_seq_one_letter_code
_entity_poly.pdbx_strand_id
1 'polypeptide(L)'
;MPEPVQVNDLTELRQYVHQALCDQNELEIGAFHMTERQLSRSQRPCGRYFCLHGPRSVRFVAIWDSERNSVLFYDATGERREQTRLSSSGTLVPVG
;
A
#
# COMPACT_ATOMS: atom_id res chain seq x y z
N MET A 1 8.07 11.04 -16.46
CA MET A 1 8.53 9.72 -15.98
C MET A 1 8.12 9.66 -14.51
N PRO A 2 7.29 8.71 -14.03
CA PRO A 2 6.98 8.66 -12.61
C PRO A 2 8.26 8.26 -11.87
N GLU A 3 8.74 9.13 -10.99
CA GLU A 3 9.93 8.90 -10.18
C GLU A 3 9.65 7.76 -9.17
N PRO A 4 10.63 6.88 -8.92
CA PRO A 4 10.44 5.82 -7.94
C PRO A 4 10.26 6.44 -6.55
N VAL A 5 9.20 6.04 -5.86
CA VAL A 5 8.88 6.62 -4.54
C VAL A 5 9.88 6.05 -3.53
N GLN A 6 10.58 6.95 -2.85
CA GLN A 6 11.53 6.56 -1.81
C GLN A 6 10.80 6.27 -0.50
N VAL A 7 10.96 5.04 -0.01
CA VAL A 7 10.29 4.59 1.22
C VAL A 7 11.30 3.85 2.07
N ASN A 8 11.59 4.37 3.27
CA ASN A 8 12.63 3.82 4.14
C ASN A 8 12.07 2.83 5.15
N ASP A 9 10.83 3.06 5.61
CA ASP A 9 10.17 2.25 6.63
C ASP A 9 8.73 1.85 6.26
N LEU A 10 8.21 0.82 6.93
CA LEU A 10 6.82 0.38 6.77
C LEU A 10 5.81 1.47 7.15
N THR A 11 6.18 2.36 8.07
CA THR A 11 5.34 3.50 8.47
C THR A 11 5.22 4.51 7.33
N GLU A 12 6.34 4.85 6.68
CA GLU A 12 6.33 5.71 5.48
C GLU A 12 5.55 5.04 4.35
N LEU A 13 5.74 3.73 4.14
CA LEU A 13 4.98 2.96 3.16
C LEU A 13 3.49 3.09 3.39
N ARG A 14 3.05 2.87 4.63
CA ARG A 14 1.65 2.98 5.03
C ARG A 14 1.13 4.39 4.77
N GLN A 15 1.86 5.43 5.16
CA GLN A 15 1.46 6.82 4.93
C GLN A 15 1.40 7.15 3.44
N TYR A 16 2.36 6.67 2.66
CA TYR A 16 2.39 6.83 1.21
C TYR A 16 1.20 6.14 0.55
N VAL A 17 0.93 4.87 0.89
CA VAL A 17 -0.22 4.11 0.36
C VAL A 17 -1.52 4.81 0.73
N HIS A 18 -1.66 5.25 1.98
CA HIS A 18 -2.83 5.97 2.44
C HIS A 18 -3.03 7.28 1.65
N GLN A 19 -1.96 8.06 1.49
CA GLN A 19 -1.96 9.31 0.76
C GLN A 19 -2.30 9.10 -0.72
N ALA A 20 -1.69 8.10 -1.36
CA ALA A 20 -1.94 7.77 -2.77
C ALA A 20 -3.38 7.30 -2.97
N LEU A 21 -3.91 6.46 -2.08
CA LEU A 21 -5.31 6.04 -2.13
C LEU A 21 -6.27 7.21 -1.95
N CYS A 22 -5.95 8.14 -1.04
CA CYS A 22 -6.75 9.34 -0.87
C CYS A 22 -6.70 10.25 -2.10
N ASP A 23 -5.52 10.52 -2.63
CA ASP A 23 -5.32 11.38 -3.81
C ASP A 23 -6.02 10.80 -5.05
N GLN A 24 -5.80 9.52 -5.37
CA GLN A 24 -6.40 8.85 -6.52
C GLN A 24 -7.93 8.79 -6.50
N ASN A 25 -8.52 8.81 -5.31
CA ASN A 25 -9.96 8.67 -5.12
C ASN A 25 -10.61 9.96 -4.58
N GLU A 26 -9.88 11.08 -4.59
CA GLU A 26 -10.32 12.39 -4.10
C GLU A 26 -10.92 12.32 -2.68
N LEU A 27 -10.30 11.51 -1.82
CA LEU A 27 -10.74 11.29 -0.44
C LEU A 27 -9.99 12.20 0.53
N GLU A 28 -10.67 12.58 1.61
CA GLU A 28 -10.03 13.33 2.69
C GLU A 28 -9.14 12.42 3.54
N ILE A 29 -7.87 12.81 3.66
CA ILE A 29 -6.84 12.07 4.40
C ILE A 29 -7.20 12.09 5.89
N GLY A 30 -7.40 10.90 6.47
CA GLY A 30 -7.76 10.75 7.89
C GLY A 30 -9.26 10.74 8.15
N ALA A 31 -10.10 10.98 7.12
CA ALA A 31 -11.55 10.78 7.23
C ALA A 31 -11.93 9.28 7.27
N PHE A 32 -11.06 8.42 6.75
CA PHE A 32 -11.30 6.98 6.60
C PHE A 32 -10.26 6.16 7.33
N HIS A 33 -10.70 5.04 7.91
CA HIS A 33 -9.80 4.10 8.58
C HIS A 33 -9.15 3.18 7.55
N MET A 34 -7.82 3.06 7.65
CA MET A 34 -7.05 2.07 6.90
C MET A 34 -6.62 0.94 7.83
N THR A 35 -6.91 -0.28 7.42
CA THR A 35 -6.40 -1.49 8.06
C THR A 35 -5.16 -1.98 7.31
N GLU A 36 -4.19 -2.50 8.05
CA GLU A 36 -3.01 -3.14 7.47
C GLU A 36 -2.88 -4.56 8.00
N ARG A 37 -2.45 -5.48 7.14
CA ARG A 37 -2.25 -6.89 7.47
C ARG A 37 -0.95 -7.37 6.85
N GLN A 38 -0.10 -7.99 7.66
CA GLN A 38 1.13 -8.60 7.17
C GLN A 38 0.82 -9.85 6.35
N LEU A 39 1.47 -9.97 5.20
CA LEU A 39 1.42 -11.16 4.36
C LEU A 39 2.68 -11.97 4.59
N SER A 40 2.48 -13.22 4.98
CA SER A 40 3.56 -14.18 5.19
C SER A 40 3.41 -15.32 4.19
N ARG A 41 4.43 -15.53 3.36
CA ARG A 41 4.51 -16.62 2.40
C ARG A 41 5.57 -17.60 2.87
N SER A 42 5.18 -18.85 3.09
CA SER A 42 6.09 -19.92 3.55
C SER A 42 6.90 -19.53 4.80
N GLN A 43 6.23 -19.04 5.85
CA GLN A 43 6.82 -18.52 7.10
C GLN A 43 7.68 -17.26 6.96
N ARG A 44 7.85 -16.71 5.75
CA ARG A 44 8.60 -15.47 5.55
C ARG A 44 7.64 -14.32 5.30
N PRO A 45 7.78 -13.21 6.03
CA PRO A 45 7.01 -12.02 5.72
C PRO A 45 7.46 -11.45 4.36
N CYS A 46 6.54 -11.42 3.40
CA CYS A 46 6.82 -11.14 1.98
C CYS A 46 6.05 -9.93 1.43
N GLY A 47 5.20 -9.32 2.26
CA GLY A 47 4.42 -8.17 1.84
C GLY A 47 3.47 -7.68 2.92
N ARG A 48 2.71 -6.65 2.56
CA ARG A 48 1.72 -6.04 3.44
C ARG A 48 0.49 -5.67 2.63
N TYR A 49 -0.66 -6.04 3.16
CA TYR A 49 -1.96 -5.74 2.61
C TYR A 49 -2.53 -4.54 3.35
N PHE A 50 -3.04 -3.56 2.61
CA PHE A 50 -3.68 -2.37 3.13
C PHE A 50 -5.11 -2.32 2.59
N CYS A 51 -6.08 -2.01 3.44
CA CYS A 51 -7.48 -1.86 3.06
C CYS A 51 -8.04 -0.57 3.67
N LEU A 52 -8.37 0.37 2.79
CA LEU A 52 -8.95 1.65 3.12
C LEU A 52 -10.47 1.58 2.93
N HIS A 53 -11.20 1.93 4.00
CA HIS A 53 -12.65 1.93 3.99
C HIS A 53 -13.17 3.28 3.49
N GLY A 54 -13.44 3.41 2.21
CA GLY A 54 -13.87 4.66 1.61
C GLY A 54 -15.35 5.02 1.85
N PRO A 55 -15.77 6.21 1.38
CA PRO A 55 -17.15 6.67 1.48
C PRO A 55 -18.06 5.88 0.54
N ARG A 56 -19.34 5.71 0.90
CA ARG A 56 -20.34 4.97 0.10
C ARG A 56 -20.09 3.46 -0.03
N SER A 57 -19.43 2.84 0.96
CA SER A 57 -19.18 1.38 1.03
C SER A 57 -18.16 0.84 0.03
N VAL A 58 -17.36 1.71 -0.60
CA VAL A 58 -16.21 1.30 -1.43
C VAL A 58 -15.03 0.91 -0.52
N ARG A 59 -14.26 -0.10 -0.94
CA ARG A 59 -13.07 -0.54 -0.22
C ARG A 59 -11.90 -0.53 -1.17
N PHE A 60 -10.94 0.35 -0.92
CA PHE A 60 -9.73 0.40 -1.72
C PHE A 60 -8.68 -0.48 -1.10
N VAL A 61 -8.02 -1.28 -1.91
CA VAL A 61 -7.06 -2.26 -1.45
C VAL A 61 -5.71 -1.95 -2.07
N ALA A 62 -4.65 -2.00 -1.28
CA ALA A 62 -3.30 -1.89 -1.79
C ALA A 62 -2.44 -3.02 -1.23
N ILE A 63 -1.67 -3.67 -2.09
CA ILE A 63 -0.78 -4.76 -1.70
C ILE A 63 0.64 -4.32 -1.99
N TRP A 64 1.44 -4.20 -0.94
CA TRP A 64 2.87 -4.05 -1.06
C TRP A 64 3.55 -5.42 -1.10
N ASP A 65 4.38 -5.61 -2.11
CA ASP A 65 5.24 -6.76 -2.32
C ASP A 65 6.68 -6.36 -1.95
N SER A 66 7.24 -6.99 -0.92
CA SER A 66 8.60 -6.69 -0.47
C SER A 66 9.67 -7.33 -1.35
N GLU A 67 9.35 -8.44 -2.05
CA GLU A 67 10.26 -9.10 -2.98
C GLU A 67 10.49 -8.24 -4.23
N ARG A 68 9.42 -7.59 -4.73
CA ARG A 68 9.42 -6.72 -5.91
C ARG A 68 9.55 -5.24 -5.57
N ASN A 69 9.56 -4.91 -4.28
CA ASN A 69 9.53 -3.56 -3.74
C ASN A 69 8.51 -2.67 -4.48
N SER A 70 7.29 -3.17 -4.63
CA SER A 70 6.25 -2.55 -5.46
C SER A 70 4.92 -2.57 -4.74
N VAL A 71 4.14 -1.50 -4.86
CA VAL A 71 2.76 -1.42 -4.39
C VAL A 71 1.83 -1.63 -5.56
N LEU A 72 0.86 -2.53 -5.39
CA LEU A 72 -0.21 -2.81 -6.32
C LEU A 72 -1.48 -2.21 -5.74
N PHE A 73 -2.07 -1.25 -6.45
CA PHE A 73 -3.33 -0.62 -6.07
C PHE A 73 -4.49 -1.33 -6.78
N TYR A 74 -5.48 -1.72 -5.98
CA TYR A 74 -6.68 -2.41 -6.39
C TYR A 74 -7.91 -1.53 -6.10
N ASP A 75 -8.83 -1.50 -7.05
CA ASP A 75 -10.12 -0.84 -6.88
C ASP A 75 -11.06 -1.64 -5.98
N ALA A 76 -12.21 -1.05 -5.65
CA ALA A 76 -13.29 -1.72 -4.93
C ALA A 76 -13.87 -2.94 -5.67
N THR A 77 -13.62 -3.07 -6.98
CA THR A 77 -13.96 -4.26 -7.76
C THR A 77 -12.96 -5.40 -7.61
N GLY A 78 -11.80 -5.17 -6.98
CA GLY A 78 -10.69 -6.11 -6.90
C GLY A 78 -9.80 -6.14 -8.15
N GLU A 79 -9.99 -5.21 -9.08
CA GLU A 79 -9.15 -5.06 -10.26
C GLU A 79 -7.93 -4.20 -9.97
N ARG A 80 -6.77 -4.58 -10.52
CA ARG A 80 -5.53 -3.81 -10.39
C ARG A 80 -5.62 -2.55 -11.24
N ARG A 81 -5.71 -1.39 -10.58
CA ARG A 81 -5.75 -0.07 -11.19
C ARG A 81 -4.36 0.40 -11.58
N GLU A 82 -3.44 0.34 -10.62
CA GLU A 82 -2.12 0.94 -10.74
C GLU A 82 -1.07 0.07 -10.04
N GLN A 83 0.18 0.21 -10.48
CA GLN A 83 1.33 -0.36 -9.81
C GLN A 83 2.42 0.69 -9.67
N THR A 84 2.82 0.97 -8.44
CA THR A 84 3.93 1.89 -8.14
C THR A 84 5.14 1.12 -7.69
N ARG A 85 6.29 1.36 -8.33
CA ARG A 85 7.57 0.84 -7.85
C ARG A 85 8.12 1.75 -6.78
N LEU A 86 8.55 1.15 -5.69
CA LEU A 86 9.24 1.85 -4.62
C LEU A 86 10.75 1.62 -4.77
N SER A 87 11.51 2.68 -4.52
CA SER A 87 12.95 2.59 -4.31
C SER A 87 13.18 2.66 -2.81
N SER A 88 13.42 1.53 -2.15
CA SER A 88 13.89 1.60 -0.77
C SER A 88 15.40 1.81 -0.74
N SER A 89 15.86 2.77 0.07
CA SER A 89 17.29 2.96 0.33
C SER A 89 17.81 1.99 1.42
N GLY A 90 16.95 1.21 2.05
CA GLY A 90 17.27 0.22 3.07
C GLY A 90 16.50 -1.09 2.89
N THR A 91 16.91 -2.15 3.57
CA THR A 91 16.11 -3.39 3.59
C THR A 91 14.86 -3.13 4.42
N LEU A 92 13.71 -2.93 3.77
CA LEU A 92 12.41 -2.94 4.43
C LEU A 92 12.17 -4.33 5.02
N VAL A 93 12.55 -4.51 6.29
CA VAL A 93 12.28 -5.74 7.03
C VAL A 93 10.85 -5.68 7.55
N PRO A 94 9.95 -6.55 7.08
CA PRO A 94 8.67 -6.71 7.73
C PRO A 94 8.87 -7.33 9.12
N VAL A 95 8.88 -6.46 10.14
CA VAL A 95 8.92 -6.87 11.55
C VAL A 95 7.66 -7.68 11.85
N GLY A 96 7.85 -8.91 12.35
CA GLY A 96 6.79 -9.85 12.73
C GLY A 96 6.54 -9.82 14.23
#